data_AF-A0AAV1XJY7-F1
#
_entry.id   AF-A0AAV1XJY7-F1
#
_cell.length_a   1.000
_cell.length_b   1.000
_cell.length_c   1.000
_cell.angle_alpha   90.00
_cell.angle_beta   90.00
_cell.angle_gamma   90.00
#
_symmetry.space_group_name_H-M   'P 1'
#
loop_
_entity.id
_entity.type
_entity.pdbx_description
1 polymer ?
#
loop_
_entity_poly.entity_id
_entity_poly.type
_entity_poly.pdbx_seq_one_letter_code
_entity_poly.pdbx_strand_id
1 'polypeptide(L)' 'MTSLEDIKNETVDLERIPVDEVFKELNCSKEGLTNEEGQKRLLVFGPNKLEEKKAMIQSQDLSSTLFYKKNITSLP' A
#
# COMPACT_ATOMS: atom_id res chain seq x y z
N MET A 1 10.24 -0.89 -24.87
CA MET A 1 10.51 -1.30 -23.48
C MET A 1 10.09 -0.14 -22.62
N THR A 2 9.14 -0.35 -21.72
CA THR A 2 8.62 0.69 -20.83
C THR A 2 9.62 0.95 -19.70
N SER A 3 9.85 2.21 -19.34
CA SER A 3 10.80 2.57 -18.29
C SER A 3 10.12 2.53 -16.91
N LEU A 4 10.89 2.34 -15.84
CA LEU A 4 10.35 2.36 -14.47
C LEU A 4 9.76 3.74 -14.11
N GLU A 5 10.23 4.80 -14.77
CA GLU A 5 9.70 6.16 -14.66
C GLU A 5 8.30 6.29 -15.29
N ASP A 6 8.02 5.57 -16.37
CA ASP A 6 6.68 5.54 -16.99
C ASP A 6 5.66 4.91 -16.02
N ILE A 7 6.04 3.81 -15.36
CA ILE A 7 5.24 3.15 -14.32
C ILE A 7 5.01 4.08 -13.13
N LYS A 8 6.05 4.83 -12.71
CA LYS A 8 5.95 5.81 -11.62
C LYS A 8 4.99 6.95 -11.94
N ASN A 9 4.86 7.31 -13.21
CA ASN A 9 3.96 8.35 -13.69
C ASN A 9 2.55 7.82 -13.99
N GLU A 10 2.25 6.56 -13.66
CA GLU A 10 0.93 5.92 -13.85
C GLU A 10 0.48 5.92 -15.33
N THR A 11 1.41 5.92 -16.28
CA THR A 11 1.09 5.91 -17.73
C THR A 11 0.73 4.52 -18.26
N VAL A 12 0.81 3.52 -17.37
CA VAL A 12 0.64 2.10 -17.65
C VAL A 12 -0.57 1.59 -16.87
N ASP A 13 -1.54 1.02 -17.57
CA ASP A 13 -2.71 0.39 -16.95
C ASP A 13 -2.40 -1.07 -16.58
N LEU A 14 -2.01 -1.29 -15.33
CA LEU A 14 -1.70 -2.63 -14.80
C LEU A 14 -2.95 -3.44 -14.38
N GLU A 15 -4.13 -2.82 -14.31
CA GLU A 15 -5.34 -3.48 -13.80
C GLU A 15 -6.10 -4.24 -14.89
N ARG A 16 -5.97 -3.82 -16.16
CA ARG A 16 -6.75 -4.35 -17.27
C ARG A 16 -5.98 -5.26 -18.23
N ILE A 17 -4.67 -5.42 -18.00
CA ILE A 17 -3.82 -6.25 -18.86
C ILE A 17 -3.73 -7.70 -18.35
N PRO A 18 -3.46 -8.67 -19.25
CA PRO A 18 -3.17 -10.04 -18.84
C PRO A 18 -1.96 -10.12 -17.91
N VAL A 19 -1.99 -11.05 -16.95
CA VAL A 19 -0.91 -11.23 -15.96
C VAL A 19 0.46 -11.49 -16.62
N ASP A 20 0.50 -12.22 -17.74
CA ASP A 20 1.76 -12.47 -18.45
C ASP A 20 2.37 -11.18 -19.06
N GLU A 21 1.56 -10.16 -19.31
CA GLU A 21 2.01 -8.84 -19.78
C GLU A 21 2.44 -7.95 -18.61
N VAL A 22 1.83 -8.09 -17.43
CA VAL A 22 2.23 -7.39 -16.19
C VAL A 22 3.72 -7.63 -15.89
N PHE A 23 4.22 -8.86 -16.05
CA PHE A 23 5.64 -9.16 -15.82
C PHE A 23 6.58 -8.42 -16.77
N LYS A 24 6.19 -8.28 -18.05
CA LYS A 24 6.97 -7.54 -19.04
C LYS A 24 6.99 -6.06 -18.71
N GLU A 25 5.83 -5.53 -18.36
CA GLU A 25 5.63 -4.13 -18.08
C GLU A 25 6.34 -3.70 -16.79
N LEU A 26 6.24 -4.52 -15.73
CA LEU A 26 6.96 -4.33 -14.48
C LEU A 26 8.44 -4.71 -14.55
N ASN A 27 8.95 -5.21 -15.68
CA ASN A 27 10.31 -5.73 -15.82
C ASN A 27 10.70 -6.69 -14.67
N CYS A 28 9.88 -7.71 -14.41
CA CYS A 28 10.13 -8.72 -13.37
C CYS A 28 9.84 -10.14 -13.86
N SER A 29 10.29 -11.14 -13.10
CA SER A 29 10.07 -12.56 -13.37
C SER A 29 8.99 -13.15 -12.47
N LYS A 30 8.55 -14.38 -12.75
CA LYS A 30 7.61 -15.11 -11.87
C LYS A 30 8.26 -15.46 -10.52
N GLU A 31 9.58 -15.56 -10.52
CA GLU A 31 10.43 -15.77 -9.35
C GLU A 31 10.66 -14.47 -8.55
N GLY A 32 10.23 -13.33 -9.10
CA GLY A 32 10.35 -12.02 -8.48
C GLY A 32 11.53 -11.20 -9.02
N LEU A 33 12.17 -10.47 -8.12
CA LEU A 33 13.31 -9.59 -8.38
C LEU A 33 14.54 -10.06 -7.62
N THR A 34 15.69 -9.79 -8.20
CA THR A 34 16.97 -9.87 -7.49
C THR A 34 17.08 -8.76 -6.44
N ASN A 35 18.00 -8.92 -5.50
CA ASN A 35 18.22 -7.92 -4.45
C ASN A 35 18.66 -6.57 -5.06
N GLU A 36 19.53 -6.62 -6.05
CA GLU A 36 20.06 -5.45 -6.76
C GLU A 36 18.95 -4.69 -7.51
N GLU A 37 18.03 -5.40 -8.16
CA GLU A 37 16.86 -4.79 -8.80
C GLU A 37 15.91 -4.16 -7.78
N GLY A 38 15.68 -4.82 -6.65
CA GLY A 38 14.90 -4.26 -5.55
C GLY A 38 15.50 -2.96 -5.00
N GLN A 39 16.81 -2.91 -4.80
CA GLN A 39 17.50 -1.69 -4.37
C GLN A 39 17.37 -0.56 -5.39
N LYS A 40 17.50 -0.84 -6.70
CA LYS A 40 17.28 0.16 -7.76
C LYS A 40 15.87 0.73 -7.71
N ARG A 41 14.86 -0.11 -7.51
CA ARG A 41 13.46 0.36 -7.39
C ARG A 41 13.26 1.24 -6.17
N LEU A 42 13.90 0.91 -5.04
CA LEU A 42 13.81 1.75 -3.84
C LEU A 42 14.33 3.18 -4.09
N LEU A 43 15.38 3.33 -4.91
CA LEU A 43 15.91 4.65 -5.29
C LEU A 43 14.96 5.43 -6.22
N VAL A 44 14.24 4.73 -7.11
CA VAL A 44 13.33 5.35 -8.10
C VAL A 44 11.97 5.71 -7.48
N PHE A 45 11.36 4.77 -6.76
CA PHE A 45 10.01 4.90 -6.21
C PHE A 45 10.00 5.43 -4.77
N GLY A 46 11.10 5.27 -4.03
CA GLY A 46 11.15 5.55 -2.60
C GLY A 46 10.57 4.41 -1.75
N PRO A 47 10.65 4.52 -0.41
CA PRO A 47 10.00 3.57 0.49
C PRO A 47 8.49 3.58 0.29
N ASN A 48 7.85 2.40 0.41
CA ASN A 48 6.40 2.28 0.23
C ASN A 48 5.66 3.19 1.21
N LYS A 49 4.81 4.07 0.70
CA LYS A 49 3.95 4.92 1.53
C LYS A 49 2.79 4.08 2.03
N LEU A 50 2.85 3.67 3.29
CA LEU A 50 1.67 3.14 3.97
C LEU A 50 0.71 4.32 4.17
N GLU A 51 -0.40 4.34 3.44
CA GLU A 51 -1.51 5.19 3.86
C GLU A 51 -1.95 4.73 5.24
N GLU A 52 -1.84 5.61 6.24
CA GLU A 52 -2.51 5.38 7.50
C GLU A 52 -4.00 5.28 7.20
N LYS A 53 -4.57 4.08 7.37
CA LYS A 53 -6.02 3.93 7.45
C LYS A 53 -6.47 4.72 8.68
N LYS A 54 -6.80 6.01 8.48
CA LYS A 54 -7.55 6.77 9.47
C LYS A 54 -8.83 6.00 9.70
N ALA A 55 -8.92 5.34 10.84
CA ALA A 55 -10.18 4.79 11.30
C ALA A 55 -11.17 5.96 11.33
N MET A 56 -12.13 5.96 10.40
CA MET A 56 -13.26 6.88 10.44
C MET A 56 -14.18 6.41 11.58
N ILE A 57 -13.73 6.62 12.82
CA ILE A 57 -14.57 6.41 13.99
C ILE A 57 -15.59 7.53 13.94
N GLN A 58 -16.85 7.19 13.64
CA GLN A 58 -17.93 8.16 13.67
C GLN A 58 -18.04 8.70 15.10
N SER A 59 -18.39 9.97 15.29
CA SER A 59 -18.44 10.62 16.62
C SER A 59 -19.32 9.85 17.62
N GLN A 60 -20.29 9.06 17.13
CA GLN A 60 -21.13 8.19 17.94
C GLN A 60 -20.35 7.01 18.55
N ASP A 61 -19.39 6.43 17.84
CA ASP A 61 -18.55 5.32 18.31
C ASP A 61 -17.50 5.77 19.35
N LEU A 62 -17.11 7.06 19.34
CA LEU A 62 -16.30 7.64 20.40
C LEU A 62 -17.09 7.75 21.71
N SER A 63 -18.38 8.05 21.64
CA SER A 63 -19.23 8.20 22.83
C SER A 63 -19.47 6.88 23.54
N SER A 64 -19.71 5.79 22.78
CA SER A 64 -19.88 4.45 23.33
C SER A 64 -18.56 3.93 23.93
N THR A 65 -17.43 4.15 23.25
CA THR A 65 -16.09 3.77 23.74
C THR A 65 -15.71 4.54 25.01
N LEU A 66 -15.98 5.85 25.08
CA LEU A 66 -15.77 6.64 26.31
C LEU A 66 -16.68 6.18 27.44
N PHE A 67 -17.95 5.84 27.15
CA PHE A 67 -18.90 5.38 28.15
C PHE A 67 -18.47 4.03 28.75
N TYR A 68 -18.10 3.05 27.93
CA TYR A 68 -17.59 1.77 28.42
C TYR A 68 -16.29 1.94 29.21
N LYS A 69 -15.37 2.79 28.75
CA LYS A 69 -14.09 3.03 29.44
C LYS A 69 -14.27 3.73 30.80
N LYS A 70 -15.25 4.64 30.92
CA LYS A 70 -15.58 5.33 32.18
C LYS A 70 -16.25 4.43 33.21
N ASN A 71 -17.00 3.41 32.76
CA ASN A 71 -17.70 2.46 33.64
C ASN A 71 -16.86 1.22 34.02
N ILE A 72 -15.84 0.85 33.25
CA ILE A 72 -14.91 -0.24 33.63
C ILE A 72 -13.94 0.21 34.71
N THR A 73 -13.52 1.48 34.73
CA THR A 73 -12.63 2.03 35.77
C THR A 73 -13.33 2.33 37.10
N SER A 74 -14.64 2.08 37.21
CA SER A 74 -15.43 2.29 38.43
C SER A 74 -15.90 1.01 39.10
N LEU A 75 -15.44 -0.16 38.66
CA LEU A 75 -15.61 -1.41 39.39
C LEU A 75 -14.44 -1.54 40.38
N PRO A 76 -14.71 -1.77 41.69
CA PRO A 76 -13.67 -1.95 42.71
C PRO A 76 -12.83 -3.21 42.49
#